data_AF-A0A1E4C2C4-F1
#
_entry.id   AF-A0A1E4C2C4-F1
#
_cell.length_a   1.000
_cell.length_b   1.000
_cell.length_c   1.000
_cell.angle_alpha   90.00
_cell.angle_beta   90.00
_cell.angle_gamma   90.00
#
_symmetry.space_group_name_H-M   'P 1'
#
loop_
_entity.id
_entity.type
_entity.pdbx_description
1 polymer ?
#
loop_
_entity_poly.entity_id
_entity_poly.type
_entity_poly.pdbx_seq_one_letter_code
_entity_poly.pdbx_strand_id
1 'polypeptide(L)'
;VYGYVEGNIAAQNLRVHEGGRIAGKLKADTAEVRGTLQGEAIVKRLIKITSTGVVEGDIRYGSISLEAGGDLSAELRNIPPEIAGDLELVVSRGQSVVVTVMDLMAIDPDHGADALTFTVTSPTGGWVAMSDAPREAVTSFKQTDIEAGRVLFVHDGSAGYRASFDVVVVDGAGAASGAAQTVKVAVLAK
;
A
#
# COMPACT_ATOMS: atom_id res chain seq x y z
N VAL A 1 4.00 -0.23 29.00
CA VAL A 1 3.69 -1.52 29.63
C VAL A 1 4.82 -1.90 30.56
N TYR A 2 4.55 -1.98 31.87
CA TYR A 2 5.52 -2.37 32.90
C TYR A 2 5.32 -3.81 33.40
N GLY A 3 4.14 -4.40 33.14
CA GLY A 3 3.79 -5.76 33.57
C GLY A 3 3.52 -6.67 32.38
N TYR A 4 2.67 -7.67 32.58
CA TYR A 4 2.25 -8.62 31.54
C TYR A 4 0.94 -8.16 30.90
N VAL A 5 0.89 -8.16 29.57
CA VAL A 5 -0.33 -7.93 28.79
C VAL A 5 -0.49 -9.06 27.78
N GLU A 6 -1.66 -9.68 27.77
CA GLU A 6 -2.02 -10.70 26.80
C GLU A 6 -3.26 -10.26 26.00
N GLY A 7 -3.19 -10.36 24.68
CA GLY A 7 -4.31 -10.08 23.78
C GLY A 7 -4.01 -9.06 22.69
N ASN A 8 -5.06 -8.39 22.22
CA ASN A 8 -4.99 -7.43 21.11
C ASN A 8 -4.75 -6.00 21.65
N ILE A 9 -3.68 -5.35 21.20
CA ILE A 9 -3.30 -4.00 21.58
C ILE A 9 -3.28 -3.11 20.34
N ALA A 10 -3.99 -1.98 20.40
CA ALA A 10 -3.91 -0.93 19.39
C ALA A 10 -3.52 0.38 20.07
N ALA A 11 -2.44 1.02 19.61
CA ALA A 11 -1.93 2.27 20.19
C ALA A 11 -1.15 3.07 19.15
N GLN A 12 -1.17 4.41 19.17
CA GLN A 12 -0.28 5.19 18.30
C GLN A 12 1.19 4.97 18.65
N ASN A 13 1.53 5.09 19.94
CA ASN A 13 2.89 4.94 20.44
C ASN A 13 2.91 3.90 21.56
N LEU A 14 3.63 2.80 21.36
CA LEU A 14 3.83 1.77 22.37
C LEU A 14 5.21 1.88 23.00
N ARG A 15 5.27 1.75 24.33
CA ARG A 15 6.54 1.49 25.05
C ARG A 15 6.40 0.27 25.95
N VAL A 16 7.29 -0.70 25.77
CA VAL A 16 7.47 -1.85 26.68
C VAL A 16 8.69 -1.57 27.52
N HIS A 17 8.51 -1.42 28.83
CA HIS A 17 9.61 -1.19 29.76
C HIS A 17 10.36 -2.48 30.03
N GLU A 18 11.56 -2.38 30.59
CA GLU A 18 12.33 -3.51 31.08
C GLU A 18 11.49 -4.33 32.09
N GLY A 19 11.50 -5.66 31.93
CA GLY A 19 10.63 -6.58 32.70
C GLY A 19 9.16 -6.63 32.25
N GLY A 20 8.71 -5.70 31.41
CA GLY A 20 7.39 -5.74 30.79
C GLY A 20 7.32 -6.81 29.70
N ARG A 21 6.18 -7.51 29.59
CA ARG A 21 5.96 -8.54 28.58
C ARG A 21 4.62 -8.34 27.89
N ILE A 22 4.63 -8.41 26.56
CA ILE A 22 3.43 -8.43 25.72
C ILE A 22 3.38 -9.77 24.98
N ALA A 23 2.23 -10.43 25.05
CA ALA A 23 1.92 -11.63 24.27
C ALA A 23 0.62 -11.42 23.47
N GLY A 24 0.66 -11.48 22.15
CA GLY A 24 -0.55 -11.37 21.32
C GLY A 24 -0.37 -10.50 20.08
N LYS A 25 -1.43 -9.77 19.69
CA LYS A 25 -1.43 -8.94 18.47
C LYS A 25 -1.25 -7.47 18.82
N LEU A 26 -0.27 -6.82 18.21
CA LEU A 26 0.00 -5.40 18.36
C LEU A 26 -0.21 -4.65 17.03
N LYS A 27 -0.93 -3.53 17.07
CA LYS A 27 -0.95 -2.53 16.01
C LYS A 27 -0.52 -1.17 16.56
N ALA A 28 0.53 -0.59 15.99
CA ALA A 28 0.99 0.74 16.35
C ALA A 28 1.63 1.53 15.21
N ASP A 29 1.75 2.85 15.38
CA ASP A 29 2.57 3.67 14.47
C ASP A 29 4.04 3.58 14.89
N THR A 30 4.34 3.67 16.19
CA THR A 30 5.69 3.44 16.73
C THR A 30 5.70 2.52 17.94
N ALA A 31 6.81 1.80 18.13
CA ALA A 31 7.04 0.94 19.29
C ALA A 31 8.48 1.04 19.79
N GLU A 32 8.67 1.22 21.11
CA GLU A 32 9.95 1.08 21.80
C GLU A 32 9.90 -0.14 22.73
N VAL A 33 10.76 -1.13 22.48
CA VAL A 33 10.79 -2.41 23.19
C VAL A 33 12.07 -2.50 24.03
N ARG A 34 11.90 -2.40 25.36
CA ARG A 34 12.94 -2.65 26.37
C ARG A 34 12.75 -3.94 27.16
N GLY A 35 11.56 -4.53 27.06
CA GLY A 35 11.20 -5.82 27.65
C GLY A 35 10.98 -6.87 26.57
N THR A 36 9.97 -7.73 26.74
CA THR A 36 9.67 -8.80 25.78
C THR A 36 8.39 -8.51 25.00
N LEU A 37 8.44 -8.66 23.68
CA LEU A 37 7.27 -8.66 22.81
C LEU A 37 7.22 -9.99 22.05
N GLN A 38 6.14 -10.74 22.23
CA GLN A 38 5.93 -12.04 21.61
C GLN A 38 4.60 -12.07 20.86
N GLY A 39 4.60 -12.53 19.61
CA GLY A 39 3.39 -12.71 18.80
C GLY A 39 3.41 -11.93 17.48
N GLU A 40 2.26 -11.40 17.08
CA GLU A 40 2.13 -10.62 15.84
C GLU A 40 2.23 -9.13 16.14
N ALA A 41 3.08 -8.38 15.44
CA ALA A 41 3.15 -6.93 15.56
C ALA A 41 3.14 -6.24 14.19
N ILE A 42 2.39 -5.15 14.09
CA ILE A 42 2.37 -4.24 12.95
C ILE A 42 2.74 -2.85 13.45
N VAL A 43 3.91 -2.35 13.06
CA VAL A 43 4.46 -1.06 13.47
C VAL A 43 4.72 -0.18 12.24
N LYS A 44 3.80 0.71 11.90
CA LYS A 44 3.81 1.40 10.59
C LYS A 44 5.07 2.23 10.32
N ARG A 45 5.67 2.86 11.35
CA ARG A 45 6.75 3.84 11.17
C ARG A 45 8.09 3.38 11.71
N LEU A 46 8.21 3.11 13.01
CA LEU A 46 9.49 2.75 13.62
C LEU A 46 9.30 1.79 14.80
N ILE A 47 10.00 0.65 14.75
CA ILE A 47 10.26 -0.20 15.92
C ILE A 47 11.69 0.02 16.41
N LYS A 48 11.82 0.40 17.69
CA LYS A 48 13.10 0.54 18.37
C LYS A 48 13.25 -0.58 19.40
N ILE A 49 14.30 -1.37 19.30
CA ILE A 49 14.63 -2.45 20.23
C ILE A 49 15.91 -2.06 20.95
N THR A 50 15.83 -1.89 22.27
CA THR A 50 16.99 -1.49 23.10
C THR A 50 17.85 -2.69 23.49
N SER A 51 18.97 -2.47 24.18
CA SER A 51 19.92 -3.52 24.59
C SER A 51 19.33 -4.66 25.45
N THR A 52 18.17 -4.47 26.07
CA THR A 52 17.45 -5.48 26.86
C THR A 52 16.16 -5.98 26.20
N GLY A 53 15.84 -5.42 25.03
CA GLY A 53 14.61 -5.73 24.32
C GLY A 53 14.71 -7.06 23.60
N VAL A 54 13.66 -7.87 23.71
CA VAL A 54 13.52 -9.14 22.99
C VAL A 54 12.22 -9.11 22.21
N VAL A 55 12.30 -9.33 20.90
CA VAL A 55 11.14 -9.39 20.02
C VAL A 55 11.12 -10.73 19.30
N GLU A 56 10.03 -11.47 19.47
CA GLU A 56 9.83 -12.79 18.90
C GLU A 56 8.48 -12.90 18.17
N GLY A 57 8.48 -13.46 16.96
CA GLY A 57 7.27 -13.79 16.20
C GLY A 57 7.16 -13.09 14.85
N ASP A 58 5.93 -12.82 14.41
CA ASP A 58 5.61 -12.24 13.10
C ASP A 58 5.58 -10.72 13.20
N ILE A 59 6.65 -10.04 12.76
CA ILE A 59 6.79 -8.60 12.92
C ILE A 59 6.80 -7.90 11.56
N ARG A 60 5.86 -6.98 11.37
CA ARG A 60 5.79 -6.04 10.25
C ARG A 60 6.16 -4.65 10.74
N TYR A 61 7.13 -4.00 10.12
CA TYR A 61 7.55 -2.66 10.51
C TYR A 61 7.97 -1.81 9.31
N GLY A 62 7.76 -0.50 9.38
CA GLY A 62 8.26 0.43 8.36
C GLY A 62 9.77 0.70 8.47
N SER A 63 10.30 0.78 9.69
CA SER A 63 11.75 0.95 9.94
C SER A 63 12.14 0.33 11.27
N ILE A 64 13.39 -0.09 11.39
CA ILE A 64 13.95 -0.71 12.60
C ILE A 64 15.19 0.03 13.11
N SER A 65 15.29 0.15 14.44
CA SER A 65 16.51 0.57 15.16
C SER A 65 16.82 -0.45 16.25
N LEU A 66 17.93 -1.16 16.13
CA LEU A 66 18.39 -2.16 17.09
C LEU A 66 19.65 -1.66 17.82
N GLU A 67 19.60 -1.58 19.16
CA GLU A 67 20.76 -1.28 20.00
C GLU A 67 21.58 -2.54 20.30
N ALA A 68 22.88 -2.39 20.54
CA ALA A 68 23.76 -3.52 20.86
C ALA A 68 23.27 -4.26 22.13
N GLY A 69 23.01 -5.57 21.99
CA GLY A 69 22.46 -6.43 23.04
C GLY A 69 20.96 -6.73 22.89
N GLY A 70 20.24 -5.97 22.06
CA GLY A 70 18.85 -6.28 21.74
C GLY A 70 18.75 -7.53 20.86
N ASP A 71 17.70 -8.33 21.08
CA ASP A 71 17.45 -9.55 20.33
C ASP A 71 16.17 -9.43 19.49
N LEU A 72 16.26 -9.90 18.25
CA LEU A 72 15.17 -9.96 17.29
C LEU A 72 15.20 -11.31 16.59
N SER A 73 14.25 -12.17 16.96
CA SER A 73 13.98 -13.43 16.27
C SER A 73 12.59 -13.33 15.64
N ALA A 74 12.52 -12.67 14.48
CA ALA A 74 11.27 -12.38 13.79
C ALA A 74 11.26 -12.86 12.33
N GLU A 75 10.10 -13.32 11.86
CA GLU A 75 9.83 -13.50 10.44
C GLU A 75 9.40 -12.16 9.83
N LEU A 76 10.24 -11.59 8.97
CA LEU A 76 9.91 -10.42 8.16
C LEU A 76 8.87 -10.83 7.12
N ARG A 77 7.61 -10.40 7.31
CA ARG A 77 6.54 -10.62 6.33
C ARG A 77 6.28 -9.31 5.58
N ASN A 78 6.34 -9.40 4.26
CA ASN A 78 5.97 -8.35 3.32
C ASN A 78 4.65 -7.66 3.73
N ILE A 79 4.61 -6.33 3.66
CA ILE A 79 3.41 -5.54 3.92
C ILE A 79 2.71 -5.27 2.58
N PRO A 80 1.46 -5.69 2.39
CA PRO A 80 0.80 -5.44 1.11
C PRO A 80 0.62 -3.95 0.82
N PRO A 81 0.65 -3.55 -0.45
CA PRO A 81 0.47 -2.17 -0.86
C PRO A 81 -0.97 -1.71 -0.66
N GLU A 82 -1.17 -0.41 -0.45
CA GLU A 82 -2.49 0.23 -0.37
C GLU A 82 -2.71 1.14 -1.59
N ILE A 83 -3.90 1.07 -2.19
CA ILE A 83 -4.33 1.99 -3.25
C ILE A 83 -4.93 3.25 -2.61
N ALA A 84 -4.56 4.42 -3.13
CA ALA A 84 -5.04 5.73 -2.74
C ALA A 84 -5.37 6.60 -3.97
N GLY A 85 -5.83 7.83 -3.73
CA GLY A 85 -6.45 8.70 -4.73
C GLY A 85 -7.95 8.81 -4.51
N ASP A 86 -8.62 9.68 -5.27
CA ASP A 86 -10.08 9.78 -5.24
C ASP A 86 -10.78 8.74 -6.13
N LEU A 87 -10.02 8.07 -7.01
CA LEU A 87 -10.49 7.07 -7.98
C LEU A 87 -11.53 7.63 -8.95
N GLU A 88 -11.47 8.92 -9.25
CA GLU A 88 -12.36 9.61 -10.17
C GLU A 88 -11.59 10.27 -11.32
N LEU A 89 -12.05 10.06 -12.55
CA LEU A 89 -11.51 10.70 -13.74
C LEU A 89 -12.62 11.41 -14.50
N VAL A 90 -12.24 12.44 -15.26
CA VAL A 90 -13.14 13.15 -16.18
C VAL A 90 -12.50 13.18 -17.56
N VAL A 91 -13.23 12.71 -18.57
CA VAL A 91 -12.75 12.68 -19.95
C VAL A 91 -13.82 13.16 -20.93
N SER A 92 -13.42 13.85 -21.99
CA SER A 92 -14.34 14.15 -23.09
C SER A 92 -14.55 12.93 -23.97
N ARG A 93 -15.78 12.75 -24.49
CA ARG A 93 -16.11 11.61 -25.35
C ARG A 93 -15.14 11.47 -26.53
N GLY A 94 -14.49 10.31 -26.60
CA GLY A 94 -13.57 9.95 -27.68
C GLY A 94 -12.19 10.61 -27.54
N GLN A 95 -11.88 11.18 -26.37
CA GLN A 95 -10.58 11.75 -26.04
C GLN A 95 -9.90 10.91 -24.95
N SER A 96 -8.68 11.30 -24.60
CA SER A 96 -7.91 10.70 -23.51
C SER A 96 -7.68 11.70 -22.38
N VAL A 97 -7.53 11.20 -21.17
CA VAL A 97 -7.11 11.95 -19.98
C VAL A 97 -5.91 11.25 -19.34
N VAL A 98 -4.96 12.04 -18.83
CA VAL A 98 -3.83 11.50 -18.06
C VAL A 98 -4.33 11.07 -16.69
N VAL A 99 -3.95 9.87 -16.26
CA VAL A 99 -4.18 9.41 -14.88
C VAL A 99 -3.05 9.97 -14.01
N THR A 100 -3.40 10.76 -13.01
CA THR A 100 -2.46 11.41 -12.10
C THR A 100 -2.45 10.74 -10.72
N VAL A 101 -1.46 11.08 -9.90
CA VAL A 101 -1.38 10.61 -8.50
C VAL A 101 -2.52 11.08 -7.60
N MET A 102 -3.31 12.08 -8.04
CA MET A 102 -4.53 12.50 -7.32
C MET A 102 -5.69 11.55 -7.61
N ASP A 103 -5.75 11.03 -8.83
CA ASP A 103 -6.81 10.12 -9.26
C ASP A 103 -6.53 8.69 -8.77
N LEU A 104 -5.27 8.24 -8.92
CA LEU A 104 -4.85 6.89 -8.59
C LEU A 104 -3.36 6.86 -8.20
N MET A 105 -3.04 6.28 -7.05
CA MET A 105 -1.67 5.94 -6.67
C MET A 105 -1.64 4.71 -5.76
N ALA A 106 -0.47 4.09 -5.61
CA ALA A 106 -0.23 3.06 -4.62
C ALA A 106 0.90 3.47 -3.68
N ILE A 107 0.74 3.14 -2.40
CA ILE A 107 1.74 3.37 -1.36
C ILE A 107 2.03 2.04 -0.69
N ASP A 108 3.30 1.75 -0.52
CA ASP A 108 3.77 0.53 0.11
C ASP A 108 4.85 0.88 1.15
N PRO A 109 4.77 0.35 2.38
CA PRO A 109 5.74 0.69 3.42
C PRO A 109 7.14 0.07 3.25
N ASP A 110 7.27 -1.04 2.52
CA ASP A 110 8.54 -1.76 2.34
C ASP A 110 9.04 -1.81 0.89
N HIS A 111 8.26 -1.33 -0.09
CA HIS A 111 8.60 -1.26 -1.51
C HIS A 111 8.46 0.14 -2.11
N GLY A 112 9.43 0.53 -2.94
CA GLY A 112 9.37 1.78 -3.70
C GLY A 112 8.38 1.72 -4.89
N ALA A 113 8.06 2.89 -5.45
CA ALA A 113 7.14 3.03 -6.60
C ALA A 113 7.53 2.17 -7.82
N ASP A 114 8.81 1.92 -8.04
CA ASP A 114 9.33 1.10 -9.13
C ASP A 114 8.98 -0.40 -8.99
N ALA A 115 8.71 -0.84 -7.76
CA ALA A 115 8.29 -2.21 -7.44
C ALA A 115 6.76 -2.39 -7.44
N LEU A 116 5.97 -1.32 -7.49
CA LEU A 116 4.50 -1.40 -7.47
C LEU A 116 3.92 -1.49 -8.88
N THR A 117 3.20 -2.57 -9.16
CA THR A 117 2.62 -2.85 -10.47
C THR A 117 1.10 -2.93 -10.38
N PHE A 118 0.41 -2.03 -11.08
CA PHE A 118 -1.03 -2.06 -11.24
C PHE A 118 -1.41 -3.08 -12.30
N THR A 119 -2.48 -3.82 -12.04
CA THR A 119 -3.19 -4.66 -13.03
C THR A 119 -4.56 -4.06 -13.26
N VAL A 120 -4.92 -3.86 -14.53
CA VAL A 120 -6.20 -3.31 -14.97
C VAL A 120 -7.10 -4.44 -15.44
N THR A 121 -8.34 -4.44 -14.95
CA THR A 121 -9.39 -5.40 -15.36
C THR A 121 -10.72 -4.69 -15.62
N SER A 122 -11.66 -5.39 -16.26
CA SER A 122 -13.04 -4.92 -16.46
C SER A 122 -13.20 -3.51 -17.06
N PRO A 123 -12.40 -3.08 -18.06
CA PRO A 123 -12.57 -1.75 -18.63
C PRO A 123 -13.93 -1.62 -19.34
N THR A 124 -14.61 -0.49 -19.15
CA THR A 124 -15.87 -0.16 -19.81
C THR A 124 -15.81 1.26 -20.38
N GLY A 125 -16.37 1.46 -21.58
CA GLY A 125 -16.40 2.77 -22.27
C GLY A 125 -15.02 3.31 -22.68
N GLY A 126 -14.00 2.47 -22.70
CA GLY A 126 -12.63 2.86 -23.01
C GLY A 126 -11.60 1.81 -22.60
N TRP A 127 -10.34 2.20 -22.60
CA TRP A 127 -9.21 1.38 -22.15
C TRP A 127 -8.14 2.24 -21.47
N VAL A 128 -7.26 1.60 -20.71
CA VAL A 128 -6.03 2.22 -20.21
C VAL A 128 -4.93 2.01 -21.25
N ALA A 129 -4.12 3.04 -21.49
CA ALA A 129 -3.03 3.02 -22.47
C ALA A 129 -1.80 3.76 -21.94
N MET A 130 -0.65 3.52 -22.58
CA MET A 130 0.55 4.35 -22.38
C MET A 130 0.52 5.55 -23.34
N SER A 131 1.07 6.68 -22.90
CA SER A 131 1.09 7.94 -23.63
C SER A 131 1.84 7.91 -24.97
N ASP A 132 2.81 7.01 -25.11
CA ASP A 132 3.57 6.75 -26.33
C ASP A 132 2.82 5.85 -27.32
N ALA A 133 1.82 5.09 -26.86
CA ALA A 133 0.99 4.19 -27.65
C ALA A 133 -0.50 4.26 -27.24
N PRO A 134 -1.19 5.42 -27.39
CA PRO A 134 -2.55 5.63 -26.86
C PRO A 134 -3.63 4.73 -27.51
N ARG A 135 -3.33 4.10 -28.65
CA ARG A 135 -4.24 3.17 -29.34
C ARG A 135 -4.07 1.72 -28.90
N GLU A 136 -3.07 1.43 -28.09
CA GLU A 136 -2.77 0.08 -27.61
C GLU A 136 -3.21 -0.02 -26.15
N ALA A 137 -4.16 -0.91 -25.88
CA ALA A 137 -4.60 -1.16 -24.52
C ALA A 137 -3.50 -1.86 -23.72
N VAL A 138 -3.25 -1.37 -22.51
CA VAL A 138 -2.38 -2.04 -21.55
C VAL A 138 -3.21 -2.57 -20.39
N THR A 139 -2.82 -3.74 -19.89
CA THR A 139 -3.44 -4.37 -18.73
C THR A 139 -2.57 -4.22 -17.47
N SER A 140 -1.40 -3.60 -17.58
CA SER A 140 -0.54 -3.32 -16.44
C SER A 140 0.36 -2.11 -16.70
N PHE A 141 0.72 -1.41 -15.62
CA PHE A 141 1.67 -0.29 -15.60
C PHE A 141 2.24 -0.15 -14.18
N LYS A 142 3.33 0.59 -14.00
CA LYS A 142 3.95 0.82 -12.68
C LYS A 142 3.48 2.11 -12.05
N GLN A 143 3.62 2.23 -10.73
CA GLN A 143 3.39 3.49 -10.02
C GLN A 143 4.28 4.62 -10.59
N THR A 144 5.52 4.32 -10.98
CA THR A 144 6.41 5.28 -11.66
C THR A 144 5.88 5.77 -13.01
N ASP A 145 5.04 5.01 -13.71
CA ASP A 145 4.42 5.46 -14.96
C ASP A 145 3.34 6.53 -14.71
N ILE A 146 2.57 6.42 -13.61
CA ILE A 146 1.63 7.47 -13.19
C ILE A 146 2.41 8.72 -12.78
N GLU A 147 3.46 8.57 -11.98
CA GLU A 147 4.30 9.70 -11.53
C GLU A 147 4.97 10.43 -12.70
N ALA A 148 5.30 9.72 -13.77
CA ALA A 148 5.82 10.28 -15.01
C ALA A 148 4.74 10.83 -15.96
N GLY A 149 3.45 10.73 -15.60
CA GLY A 149 2.33 11.18 -16.43
C GLY A 149 2.14 10.38 -17.72
N ARG A 150 2.61 9.11 -17.74
CA ARG A 150 2.60 8.25 -18.94
C ARG A 150 1.34 7.41 -19.08
N VAL A 151 0.51 7.31 -18.05
CA VAL A 151 -0.71 6.49 -18.07
C VAL A 151 -1.89 7.33 -18.51
N LEU A 152 -2.66 6.82 -19.48
CA LEU A 152 -3.87 7.45 -20.01
C LEU A 152 -5.09 6.55 -19.81
N PHE A 153 -6.24 7.15 -19.55
CA PHE A 153 -7.52 6.54 -19.89
C PHE A 153 -8.01 7.10 -21.24
N VAL A 154 -8.38 6.23 -22.17
CA VAL A 154 -8.83 6.59 -23.52
C VAL A 154 -10.28 6.17 -23.69
N HIS A 155 -11.18 7.13 -23.89
CA HIS A 155 -12.60 6.86 -24.10
C HIS A 155 -12.87 6.39 -25.54
N ASP A 156 -13.66 5.34 -25.70
CA ASP A 156 -13.89 4.67 -27.00
C ASP A 156 -14.77 5.45 -28.00
N GLY A 157 -15.44 6.49 -27.52
CA GLY A 157 -16.31 7.36 -28.32
C GLY A 157 -17.79 6.95 -28.31
N SER A 158 -18.15 5.90 -27.56
CA SER A 158 -19.52 5.50 -27.31
C SER A 158 -20.37 6.62 -26.68
N ALA A 159 -21.69 6.50 -26.79
CA ALA A 159 -22.61 7.55 -26.33
C ALA A 159 -22.77 7.62 -24.79
N GLY A 160 -22.19 6.68 -24.05
CA GLY A 160 -22.25 6.64 -22.60
C GLY A 160 -21.69 7.90 -21.93
N TYR A 161 -22.18 8.18 -20.72
CA TYR A 161 -21.68 9.26 -19.84
C TYR A 161 -20.80 8.73 -18.70
N ARG A 162 -20.58 7.41 -18.68
CA ARG A 162 -19.83 6.71 -17.65
C ARG A 162 -18.97 5.65 -18.30
N ALA A 163 -17.75 5.57 -17.81
CA ALA A 163 -16.77 4.55 -18.10
C ALA A 163 -16.11 4.14 -16.77
N SER A 164 -15.39 3.04 -16.77
CA SER A 164 -14.70 2.56 -15.56
C SER A 164 -13.62 1.55 -15.91
N PHE A 165 -12.75 1.28 -14.96
CA PHE A 165 -11.89 0.11 -14.94
C PHE A 165 -11.57 -0.26 -13.50
N ASP A 166 -11.27 -1.52 -13.27
CA ASP A 166 -10.88 -2.01 -11.95
C ASP A 166 -9.36 -2.14 -11.86
N VAL A 167 -8.81 -1.92 -10.68
CA VAL A 167 -7.38 -2.03 -10.39
C VAL A 167 -7.09 -2.87 -9.16
N VAL A 168 -6.01 -3.64 -9.24
CA VAL A 168 -5.30 -4.24 -8.10
C VAL A 168 -3.83 -3.88 -8.26
N VAL A 169 -3.13 -3.60 -7.15
CA VAL A 169 -1.68 -3.40 -7.19
C VAL A 169 -0.98 -4.55 -6.48
N VAL A 170 0.17 -4.95 -7.03
CA VAL A 170 1.05 -5.98 -6.48
C VAL A 170 2.44 -5.38 -6.28
N ASP A 171 3.04 -5.64 -5.13
CA ASP A 171 4.40 -5.20 -4.81
C ASP A 171 5.50 -6.11 -5.39
N GLY A 172 6.77 -5.75 -5.15
CA GLY A 172 7.92 -6.48 -5.65
C GLY A 172 8.11 -7.89 -5.05
N ALA A 173 7.48 -8.17 -3.90
CA ALA A 173 7.50 -9.45 -3.22
C ALA A 173 6.21 -10.27 -3.44
N GLY A 174 5.29 -9.78 -4.28
CA GLY A 174 4.10 -10.47 -4.75
C GLY A 174 2.87 -10.36 -3.84
N ALA A 175 2.86 -9.52 -2.80
CA ALA A 175 1.62 -9.27 -2.07
C ALA A 175 0.75 -8.24 -2.80
N ALA A 176 -0.57 -8.40 -2.66
CA ALA A 176 -1.57 -7.63 -3.41
C ALA A 176 -2.39 -6.73 -2.47
N SER A 177 -2.89 -5.60 -2.99
CA SER A 177 -3.74 -4.65 -2.26
C SER A 177 -5.10 -5.20 -1.81
N GLY A 178 -5.41 -6.47 -2.10
CA GLY A 178 -6.67 -7.12 -1.74
C GLY A 178 -7.68 -7.12 -2.90
N ALA A 179 -8.93 -6.79 -2.58
CA ALA A 179 -10.00 -6.74 -3.59
C ALA A 179 -9.75 -5.62 -4.62
N ALA A 180 -10.21 -5.84 -5.84
CA ALA A 180 -10.13 -4.84 -6.89
C ALA A 180 -10.91 -3.57 -6.53
N GLN A 181 -10.34 -2.42 -6.83
CA GLN A 181 -10.97 -1.11 -6.64
C GLN A 181 -11.35 -0.51 -8.00
N THR A 182 -12.54 0.08 -8.09
CA THR A 182 -13.03 0.65 -9.35
C THR A 182 -12.65 2.12 -9.46
N VAL A 183 -11.92 2.47 -10.52
CA VAL A 183 -11.76 3.85 -10.99
C VAL A 183 -12.96 4.22 -11.84
N LYS A 184 -13.67 5.28 -11.45
CA LYS A 184 -14.86 5.77 -12.15
C LYS A 184 -14.47 6.88 -13.10
N VAL A 185 -14.98 6.84 -14.31
CA VAL A 185 -14.70 7.85 -15.33
C VAL A 185 -16.01 8.52 -15.75
N ALA A 186 -16.15 9.82 -15.45
CA ALA A 186 -17.22 10.65 -15.97
C ALA A 186 -16.90 11.10 -17.39
N VAL A 187 -17.85 10.91 -18.30
CA VAL A 187 -17.66 11.24 -19.73
C VAL A 187 -18.44 12.49 -20.08
N LEU A 188 -17.73 13.54 -20.45
CA LEU A 188 -18.34 14.79 -20.92
C LEU A 188 -18.81 14.63 -22.36
N ALA A 189 -20.02 15.11 -22.64
CA ALA A 189 -20.52 15.26 -24.00
C ALA A 189 -19.62 16.19 -24.81
N LYS A 190 -19.59 15.98 -26.13
CA LYS A 190 -19.01 16.95 -27.07
C LYS A 190 -19.86 18.21 -27.16
#